data_AF-A0A3R9UIC8-F1
#
_entry.id   AF-A0A3R9UIC8-F1
#
_cell.length_a   1.000
_cell.length_b   1.000
_cell.length_c   1.000
_cell.angle_alpha   90.00
_cell.angle_beta   90.00
_cell.angle_gamma   90.00
#
_symmetry.space_group_name_H-M   'P 1'
#
loop_
_entity.id
_entity.type
_entity.pdbx_description
1 polymer ?
#
loop_
_entity_poly.entity_id
_entity_poly.type
_entity_poly.pdbx_seq_one_letter_code
_entity_poly.pdbx_strand_id
1 'polypeptide(L)'
;MLERKQIKGRTQVTFVLPDDTPEGPVSVVGDFNHWNPAAHPLRSRGDGTRAASVALPAHGSHSFRYLAAGDHWFDDEHADAHDGVNGRVHT
;
A
#
# COMPACT_ATOMS: atom_id res chain seq x y z
N MET A 1 4.32 6.93 1.22
CA MET A 1 3.55 8.00 0.53
C MET A 1 2.39 7.36 -0.18
N LEU A 2 1.20 7.96 -0.08
CA LEU A 2 -0.01 7.48 -0.75
C LEU A 2 -0.45 8.47 -1.83
N GLU A 3 -0.45 8.03 -3.09
CA GLU A 3 -1.04 8.79 -4.20
C GLU A 3 -2.47 8.30 -4.43
N ARG A 4 -3.40 9.20 -4.77
CA ARG A 4 -4.80 8.85 -5.03
C ARG A 4 -5.24 9.46 -6.35
N LYS A 5 -5.90 8.65 -7.18
CA LYS A 5 -6.48 9.08 -8.45
C LYS A 5 -7.88 8.53 -8.58
N GLN A 6 -8.86 9.43 -8.74
CA GLN A 6 -10.23 9.03 -9.08
C GLN A 6 -10.27 8.44 -10.49
N ILE A 7 -10.79 7.22 -10.60
CA ILE A 7 -11.07 6.53 -11.86
C ILE A 7 -12.58 6.22 -11.90
N LYS A 8 -13.11 5.80 -13.04
CA LYS A 8 -14.57 5.68 -13.25
C LYS A 8 -15.24 4.75 -12.21
N GLY A 9 -15.80 5.33 -11.15
CA GLY A 9 -16.48 4.65 -10.05
C GLY A 9 -15.56 4.04 -8.97
N ARG A 10 -14.26 4.34 -8.96
CA ARG A 10 -13.28 3.78 -8.03
C ARG A 10 -12.17 4.78 -7.73
N THR A 11 -11.40 4.51 -6.68
CA THR A 11 -10.21 5.27 -6.35
C THR A 11 -9.01 4.37 -6.52
N GLN A 12 -8.12 4.74 -7.45
CA GLN A 12 -6.81 4.13 -7.57
C GLN A 12 -5.92 4.71 -6.48
N VAL A 13 -5.53 3.87 -5.53
CA VAL A 13 -4.54 4.20 -4.50
C VAL A 13 -3.22 3.61 -4.95
N THR A 14 -2.17 4.43 -4.97
CA THR A 14 -0.81 3.98 -5.21
C THR A 14 0.02 4.16 -3.97
N PHE A 15 0.52 3.04 -3.47
CA PHE A 15 1.45 2.97 -2.35
C PHE A 15 2.86 3.16 -2.90
N VAL A 16 3.58 4.16 -2.38
CA VAL A 16 4.91 4.54 -2.85
C VAL A 16 5.88 4.55 -1.68
N LEU A 17 7.00 3.85 -1.84
CA LEU A 17 8.11 3.79 -0.90
C LEU A 17 9.44 4.06 -1.62
N PRO A 18 10.49 4.48 -0.89
CA PRO A 18 11.85 4.42 -1.41
C PRO A 18 12.20 3.00 -1.88
N ASP A 19 12.95 2.89 -2.97
CA ASP A 19 13.32 1.59 -3.55
C ASP A 19 14.35 0.84 -2.68
N ASP A 20 15.15 1.58 -1.91
CA ASP A 20 16.21 1.08 -1.02
C ASP A 20 15.76 0.85 0.43
N THR A 21 14.58 1.34 0.82
CA THR A 21 14.14 1.35 2.22
C THR A 21 12.69 0.86 2.37
N PRO A 22 12.44 -0.21 3.16
CA PRO A 22 13.41 -1.20 3.64
C PRO A 22 14.01 -2.04 2.49
N GLU A 23 15.20 -2.60 2.71
CA GLU A 23 15.88 -3.45 1.73
C GLU A 23 15.05 -4.70 1.37
N GLY A 24 15.18 -5.15 0.13
CA GLY A 24 14.52 -6.36 -0.37
C GLY A 24 13.06 -6.14 -0.81
N PRO A 25 12.35 -7.21 -1.21
CA PRO A 25 10.98 -7.11 -1.68
C PRO A 25 10.03 -6.64 -0.58
N VAL A 26 9.15 -5.70 -0.94
CA VAL A 26 8.05 -5.24 -0.08
C VAL A 26 6.73 -5.45 -0.81
N SER A 27 5.71 -5.85 -0.06
CA SER A 27 4.34 -5.96 -0.55
C SER A 27 3.39 -5.14 0.29
N VAL A 28 2.37 -4.58 -0.34
CA VAL A 28 1.24 -4.00 0.37
C VAL A 28 0.16 -5.06 0.51
N VAL A 29 -0.37 -5.17 1.72
CA VAL A 29 -1.42 -6.12 2.07
C VAL A 29 -2.55 -5.39 2.80
N GLY A 30 -3.76 -5.90 2.67
CA GLY A 30 -4.94 -5.28 3.26
C GLY A 30 -6.20 -6.09 3.00
N ASP A 31 -7.34 -5.55 3.42
CA ASP A 31 -8.63 -6.20 3.20
C ASP A 31 -8.91 -6.50 1.72
N PHE A 32 -8.53 -5.57 0.84
CA PHE A 32 -8.73 -5.63 -0.61
C PHE A 32 -7.96 -6.75 -1.32
N ASN A 33 -6.97 -7.35 -0.67
CA ASN A 33 -6.25 -8.51 -1.20
C ASN A 33 -6.20 -9.69 -0.22
N HIS A 34 -7.11 -9.74 0.76
CA HIS A 34 -7.17 -10.80 1.77
C HIS A 34 -5.85 -10.99 2.52
N TRP A 35 -5.11 -9.90 2.74
CA TRP A 35 -3.80 -9.92 3.37
C TRP A 35 -2.74 -10.77 2.65
N ASN A 36 -2.90 -10.99 1.34
CA ASN A 36 -1.99 -11.82 0.55
C ASN A 36 -0.79 -10.99 0.00
N PRO A 37 0.45 -11.24 0.45
CA PRO A 37 1.62 -10.50 -0.02
C PRO A 37 1.98 -10.77 -1.47
N ALA A 38 1.60 -11.94 -2.02
CA ALA A 38 1.84 -12.24 -3.42
C ALA A 38 0.95 -11.43 -4.38
N ALA A 39 -0.14 -10.82 -3.87
CA ALA A 39 -1.11 -10.12 -4.71
C ALA A 39 -0.62 -8.74 -5.17
N HIS A 40 0.03 -7.98 -4.28
CA HIS A 40 0.46 -6.61 -4.58
C HIS A 40 1.88 -6.31 -4.07
N PRO A 41 2.90 -6.99 -4.62
CA PRO A 41 4.28 -6.65 -4.35
C PRO A 41 4.66 -5.32 -5.05
N LEU A 42 5.38 -4.44 -4.35
CA LEU A 42 5.86 -3.18 -4.89
C LEU A 42 6.91 -3.44 -5.96
N ARG A 43 6.91 -2.61 -6.99
CA ARG A 43 7.83 -2.69 -8.13
C ARG A 43 8.59 -1.39 -8.26
N SER A 44 9.89 -1.48 -8.50
CA SER A 44 10.73 -0.31 -8.77
C SER A 44 10.16 0.46 -9.96
N ARG A 45 10.02 1.77 -9.80
CA ARG A 45 9.61 2.73 -10.84
C ARG A 45 10.81 3.24 -11.64
N GLY A 46 12.05 2.93 -11.21
CA GLY A 46 13.28 3.40 -11.85
C GLY A 46 13.67 4.85 -11.52
N ASP A 47 12.90 5.52 -10.67
CA ASP A 47 13.10 6.91 -10.21
C ASP A 47 13.60 6.99 -8.76
N GLY A 48 14.12 5.88 -8.23
CA GLY A 48 14.50 5.74 -6.81
C GLY A 48 13.33 5.38 -5.89
N THR A 49 12.13 5.19 -6.44
CA THR A 49 10.97 4.70 -5.69
C THR A 49 10.47 3.36 -6.23
N ARG A 50 9.65 2.69 -5.41
CA ARG A 50 8.86 1.52 -5.79
C ARG A 50 7.42 1.72 -5.40
N ALA A 51 6.53 1.11 -6.17
CA ALA A 51 5.10 1.29 -5.96
C ALA A 51 4.26 0.07 -6.29
N ALA A 52 3.07 0.04 -5.68
CA ALA A 52 1.97 -0.85 -6.01
C ALA A 52 0.68 -0.05 -6.07
N SER A 53 -0.14 -0.29 -7.10
CA SER A 53 -1.43 0.40 -7.26
C SER A 53 -2.58 -0.58 -7.10
N VAL A 54 -3.61 -0.17 -6.37
CA VAL A 54 -4.84 -0.93 -6.16
C VAL A 54 -6.05 -0.07 -6.51
N ALA A 55 -7.07 -0.67 -7.13
CA ALA A 55 -8.32 0.02 -7.47
C ALA A 55 -9.40 -0.35 -6.46
N LEU A 56 -9.69 0.56 -5.54
CA LEU A 56 -10.61 0.36 -4.43
C LEU A 56 -11.98 1.01 -4.72
N PRO A 57 -13.07 0.51 -4.11
CA PRO A 57 -14.35 1.21 -4.11
C PRO A 57 -14.18 2.66 -3.64
N ALA A 58 -14.82 3.61 -4.33
CA ALA A 58 -14.84 5.00 -3.89
C ALA A 58 -15.71 5.17 -2.63
N HIS A 59 -15.41 6.20 -1.83
CA HIS A 59 -16.09 6.52 -0.56
C HIS A 59 -15.98 5.38 0.48
N GLY A 60 -14.82 4.71 0.49
CA GLY A 60 -14.53 3.57 1.36
C GLY A 60 -13.44 3.87 2.38
N SER A 61 -13.26 2.95 3.32
CA SER A 61 -12.15 2.95 4.27
C SER A 61 -11.59 1.55 4.35
N HIS A 62 -10.31 1.40 4.00
CA HIS A 62 -9.66 0.12 3.82
C HIS A 62 -8.47 -0.02 4.75
N SER A 63 -8.35 -1.16 5.43
CA SER A 63 -7.19 -1.48 6.26
C SER A 63 -6.06 -2.03 5.40
N PHE A 64 -4.83 -1.55 5.65
CA PHE A 64 -3.64 -1.98 4.95
C PHE A 64 -2.40 -1.97 5.84
N ARG A 65 -1.34 -2.65 5.39
CA ARG A 65 -0.01 -2.68 5.99
C ARG A 65 1.05 -3.08 4.96
N TYR A 66 2.32 -2.84 5.25
CA TYR A 66 3.43 -3.33 4.45
C TYR A 66 4.10 -4.56 5.07
N LEU A 67 4.47 -5.50 4.20
CA LEU A 67 5.27 -6.67 4.52
C LEU A 67 6.57 -6.63 3.71
N ALA A 68 7.70 -6.43 4.40
CA ALA A 68 9.04 -6.53 3.84
C ALA A 68 9.61 -7.95 3.97
N ALA A 69 10.77 -8.16 3.35
CA ALA A 69 11.56 -9.37 3.50
C ALA A 69 11.83 -9.71 4.98
N GLY A 70 11.92 -11.00 5.29
CA GLY A 70 12.14 -11.48 6.65
C GLY A 70 10.94 -11.29 7.59
N ASP A 71 9.72 -11.28 7.03
CA ASP A 71 8.46 -11.12 7.76
C ASP A 71 8.38 -9.81 8.57
N HIS A 72 9.09 -8.77 8.09
CA HIS A 72 9.11 -7.48 8.75
C HIS A 72 7.87 -6.65 8.38
N TRP A 73 7.05 -6.36 9.38
CA TRP A 73 5.83 -5.57 9.25
C TRP A 73 6.08 -4.12 9.62
N PHE A 74 5.60 -3.20 8.79
CA PHE A 74 5.67 -1.77 9.05
C PHE A 74 4.49 -1.02 8.44
N ASP A 75 4.28 0.20 8.92
CA ASP A 75 3.11 1.03 8.59
C ASP A 75 3.53 2.17 7.64
N ASP A 76 2.56 2.82 6.98
CA ASP A 76 2.81 4.07 6.27
C ASP A 76 2.55 5.25 7.21
N GLU A 77 3.54 6.14 7.35
CA GLU A 77 3.37 7.39 8.10
C GLU A 77 2.30 8.31 7.49
N HIS A 78 1.92 8.08 6.24
CA HIS A 78 0.90 8.85 5.51
C HIS A 78 -0.46 8.13 5.46
N ALA A 79 -0.68 7.10 6.29
CA ALA A 79 -2.01 6.51 6.45
C ALA A 79 -3.01 7.58 6.93
N ASP A 80 -4.26 7.51 6.47
CA ASP A 80 -5.28 8.50 6.85
C ASP A 80 -5.74 8.34 8.30
N ALA A 81 -5.61 7.12 8.84
CA ALA A 81 -5.85 6.79 10.24
C ALA A 81 -5.13 5.48 10.59
N HIS A 82 -5.09 5.16 11.88
CA HIS A 82 -4.61 3.88 12.38
C HIS A 82 -5.73 3.16 13.15
N ASP A 83 -5.83 1.85 12.96
CA ASP A 83 -6.73 0.96 13.68
C ASP A 83 -5.92 -0.21 14.24
N GLY A 84 -5.51 -0.07 15.50
CA GLY A 84 -4.53 -0.96 16.12
C GLY A 84 -3.18 -0.90 15.38
N VAL A 85 -2.76 -2.05 14.84
CA VAL A 85 -1.49 -2.19 14.10
C VAL A 85 -1.63 -1.94 12.59
N ASN A 86 -2.82 -1.58 12.12
CA ASN A 86 -3.11 -1.42 10.70
C ASN A 86 -3.30 0.06 10.34
N GLY A 87 -2.74 0.46 9.20
CA GLY A 87 -3.06 1.74 8.58
C GLY A 87 -4.44 1.69 7.90
N ARG A 88 -5.10 2.83 7.79
CA ARG A 88 -6.33 3.00 7.02
C ARG A 88 -6.09 3.94 5.84
N VAL A 89 -6.70 3.61 4.71
CA VAL A 89 -6.78 4.51 3.55
C VAL A 89 -8.24 4.77 3.20
N HIS A 90 -8.55 6.04 3.02
CA HIS A 90 -9.84 6.55 2.57
C HIS A 90 -9.81 6.77 1.05
N THR A 91 -10.86 6.30 0.41
CA THR A 91 -11.01 6.28 -1.04
C THR A 91 -12.18 7.11 -1.51
#